data_AF-A0A7J5GYH2-F1
#
_entry.id   AF-A0A7J5GYH2-F1
#
_cell.length_a   1.000
_cell.length_b   1.000
_cell.length_c   1.000
_cell.angle_alpha   90.00
_cell.angle_beta   90.00
_cell.angle_gamma   90.00
#
_symmetry.space_group_name_H-M   'P 1'
#
loop_
_entity.id
_entity.type
_entity.pdbx_description
1 polymer ?
#
loop_
_entity_poly.entity_id
_entity_poly.type
_entity_poly.pdbx_seq_one_letter_code
_entity_poly.pdbx_strand_id
1 'polypeptide(L)'
;MAKKVKCTTGDVFAIPVSETEFIFGRVLFDVTKQYIKIVPEEERELNDLGFFNKSVLVEMFLGVYTSVEDVDFEKKAVTGTFVFRDFLSKYEGVIVGKREVNPIEVSFPEVLSRYNMNVYLASGELYLPIPIDGDKYREIGVYASSGYGYYNLIVATLDFSGRDDLIKEDAKMDNYFEHIDLRSRPELRSEIYASIHEDTNQNYYDMALKYGFDLKRLYEQITGKEKARAKKEKHPQEIMTDVRWTFYGGQYDTIEEFMKAVQEYHEELDADGWQPEEVVLACKEVTVQYAYWDEEDETEEDFRLTADGDGFTAGELLFKIHNRVVGHLENEDHHFFEGLSLYKDAAPENRPFYFLGLGS
;
A
#
# COMPACT_ATOMS: atom_id res chain seq x y z
N MET A 1 5.34 -15.11 16.45
CA MET A 1 4.50 -13.90 16.32
C MET A 1 3.94 -13.89 14.91
N ALA A 2 2.64 -13.71 14.72
CA ALA A 2 2.05 -13.62 13.37
C ALA A 2 2.71 -12.46 12.60
N LYS A 3 3.10 -12.71 11.35
CA LYS A 3 3.72 -11.71 10.47
C LYS A 3 2.72 -10.57 10.26
N LYS A 4 3.08 -9.33 10.64
CA LYS A 4 2.22 -8.18 10.41
C LYS A 4 2.09 -7.92 8.92
N VAL A 5 0.88 -8.06 8.40
CA VAL A 5 0.53 -7.71 7.02
C VAL A 5 0.33 -6.21 6.95
N LYS A 6 1.18 -5.52 6.20
CA LYS A 6 1.07 -4.09 5.94
C LYS A 6 0.31 -3.89 4.63
N CYS A 7 -0.80 -3.15 4.67
CA CYS A 7 -1.52 -2.73 3.48
C CYS A 7 -1.36 -1.23 3.21
N THR A 8 -1.66 -0.86 1.97
CA THR A 8 -1.61 0.48 1.40
C THR A 8 -2.82 0.68 0.49
N THR A 9 -3.12 1.94 0.18
CA THR A 9 -4.22 2.31 -0.70
C THR A 9 -4.10 1.63 -2.06
N GLY A 10 -5.21 1.04 -2.52
CA GLY A 10 -5.30 0.26 -3.75
C GLY A 10 -4.95 -1.22 -3.61
N ASP A 11 -4.37 -1.65 -2.49
CA ASP A 11 -4.09 -3.07 -2.30
C ASP A 11 -5.40 -3.87 -2.27
N VAL A 12 -5.45 -4.92 -3.09
CA VAL A 12 -6.50 -5.93 -3.09
C VAL A 12 -6.05 -7.04 -2.14
N PHE A 13 -6.92 -7.38 -1.19
CA PHE A 13 -6.64 -8.39 -0.18
C PHE A 13 -7.64 -9.54 -0.26
N ALA A 14 -7.19 -10.71 0.17
CA ALA A 14 -8.00 -11.90 0.34
C ALA A 14 -7.98 -12.30 1.83
N ILE A 15 -9.13 -12.73 2.36
CA ILE A 15 -9.26 -13.30 3.71
C ILE A 15 -9.79 -14.72 3.55
N PRO A 16 -9.08 -15.75 4.03
CA PRO A 16 -9.55 -17.13 3.95
C PRO A 16 -10.83 -17.31 4.80
N VAL A 17 -11.80 -18.02 4.23
CA VAL A 17 -13.04 -18.43 4.91
C VAL A 17 -13.21 -19.95 4.92
N SER A 18 -12.42 -20.67 4.12
CA SER A 18 -12.17 -22.11 4.20
C SER A 18 -10.74 -22.42 3.72
N GLU A 19 -10.38 -23.70 3.56
CA GLU A 19 -9.05 -24.10 3.06
C GLU A 19 -8.78 -23.61 1.63
N THR A 20 -9.82 -23.40 0.83
CA THR A 20 -9.70 -23.06 -0.60
C THR A 20 -10.47 -21.83 -1.01
N GLU A 21 -11.28 -21.27 -0.11
CA GLU A 21 -12.18 -20.17 -0.41
C GLU A 21 -11.83 -18.91 0.37
N PHE A 22 -12.05 -17.76 -0.28
CA PHE A 22 -11.68 -16.45 0.20
C PHE A 22 -12.80 -15.44 -0.07
N ILE A 23 -12.90 -14.46 0.81
CA ILE A 23 -13.56 -13.18 0.52
C ILE A 23 -12.51 -12.14 0.15
N PHE A 24 -12.86 -11.23 -0.74
CA PHE A 24 -11.94 -10.24 -1.28
C PHE A 24 -12.38 -8.83 -0.95
N GLY A 25 -11.42 -7.94 -0.76
CA GLY A 25 -11.67 -6.53 -0.55
C GLY A 25 -10.53 -5.67 -1.06
N ARG A 26 -10.71 -4.36 -0.99
CA ARG A 26 -9.71 -3.38 -1.41
C ARG A 26 -9.57 -2.28 -0.39
N VAL A 27 -8.33 -1.83 -0.15
CA VAL A 27 -8.06 -0.66 0.67
C VAL A 27 -8.33 0.60 -0.14
N LEU A 28 -9.32 1.37 0.27
CA LEU A 28 -9.73 2.61 -0.40
C LEU A 28 -8.96 3.82 0.11
N PHE A 29 -8.68 3.91 1.42
CA PHE A 29 -8.06 5.10 2.00
C PHE A 29 -7.29 4.78 3.28
N ASP A 30 -6.04 5.26 3.41
CA ASP A 30 -5.26 5.16 4.66
C ASP A 30 -5.35 6.49 5.43
N VAL A 31 -6.15 6.53 6.50
CA VAL A 31 -6.42 7.76 7.26
C VAL A 31 -5.15 8.40 7.79
N THR A 32 -4.23 7.61 8.34
CA THR A 32 -3.00 8.19 8.88
C THR A 32 -2.11 8.76 7.78
N LYS A 33 -1.94 8.04 6.66
CA LYS A 33 -1.02 8.45 5.59
C LYS A 33 -1.60 9.55 4.71
N GLN A 34 -2.89 9.46 4.38
CA GLN A 34 -3.58 10.36 3.45
C GLN A 34 -4.16 11.60 4.12
N TYR A 35 -4.45 11.55 5.43
CA TYR A 35 -5.08 12.66 6.12
C TYR A 35 -4.20 13.19 7.26
N ILE A 36 -3.97 12.38 8.31
CA ILE A 36 -3.29 12.82 9.55
C ILE A 36 -1.84 13.29 9.32
N LYS A 37 -1.14 12.77 8.32
CA LYS A 37 0.24 13.19 8.00
C LYS A 37 0.32 14.34 6.99
N ILE A 38 -0.81 14.83 6.51
CA ILE A 38 -0.89 15.74 5.37
C ILE A 38 -1.59 17.04 5.76
N VAL A 39 -2.79 16.93 6.30
CA VAL A 39 -3.61 18.09 6.67
C VAL A 39 -3.07 18.66 7.98
N PRO A 40 -2.80 19.96 8.15
CA PRO A 40 -2.36 20.56 9.41
C PRO A 40 -3.35 20.28 10.57
N GLU A 41 -2.89 20.26 11.82
CA GLU A 41 -3.75 19.89 12.96
C GLU A 41 -4.90 20.87 13.17
N GLU A 42 -4.63 22.16 12.96
CA GLU A 42 -5.59 23.26 12.99
C GLU A 42 -6.72 23.13 11.95
N GLU A 43 -6.49 22.41 10.85
CA GLU A 43 -7.50 22.14 9.83
C GLU A 43 -8.32 20.86 10.13
N ARG A 44 -7.98 20.11 11.20
CA ARG A 44 -8.64 18.84 11.56
C ARG A 44 -9.68 18.99 12.67
N GLU A 45 -9.92 20.18 13.18
CA GLU A 45 -10.71 20.38 14.41
C GLU A 45 -12.17 19.90 14.31
N LEU A 46 -12.73 19.84 13.09
CA LEU A 46 -14.14 19.49 12.86
C LEU A 46 -14.32 18.51 11.69
N ASN A 47 -13.98 17.24 11.91
CA ASN A 47 -14.32 16.13 11.01
C ASN A 47 -14.18 14.78 11.73
N ASP A 48 -14.55 13.70 11.05
CA ASP A 48 -14.53 12.35 11.63
C ASP A 48 -13.24 11.57 11.33
N LEU A 49 -12.45 11.98 10.34
CA LEU A 49 -11.20 11.29 9.98
C LEU A 49 -10.17 11.31 11.13
N GLY A 50 -10.20 12.34 11.98
CA GLY A 50 -9.38 12.37 13.21
C GLY A 50 -9.61 11.16 14.12
N PHE A 51 -10.88 10.75 14.30
CA PHE A 51 -11.26 9.60 15.12
C PHE A 51 -10.71 8.28 14.56
N PHE A 52 -10.63 8.17 13.24
CA PHE A 52 -10.16 6.96 12.53
C PHE A 52 -8.64 6.92 12.30
N ASN A 53 -7.83 7.68 13.05
CA ASN A 53 -6.38 7.55 12.98
C ASN A 53 -5.95 6.10 13.26
N LYS A 54 -5.02 5.57 12.45
CA LYS A 54 -4.53 4.19 12.41
C LYS A 54 -5.51 3.19 11.79
N SER A 55 -6.62 3.66 11.24
CA SER A 55 -7.54 2.87 10.44
C SER A 55 -7.29 3.04 8.94
N VAL A 56 -7.87 2.13 8.19
CA VAL A 56 -8.01 2.18 6.73
C VAL A 56 -9.48 2.07 6.39
N LEU A 57 -9.93 2.77 5.37
CA LEU A 57 -11.21 2.55 4.72
C LEU A 57 -11.06 1.38 3.75
N VAL A 58 -11.95 0.40 3.84
CA VAL A 58 -11.97 -0.78 2.96
C VAL A 58 -13.34 -0.99 2.35
N GLU A 59 -13.39 -1.50 1.14
CA GLU A 59 -14.57 -2.10 0.54
C GLU A 59 -14.40 -3.63 0.45
N MET A 60 -15.52 -4.34 0.40
CA MET A 60 -15.59 -5.79 0.19
C MET A 60 -16.38 -6.10 -1.06
N PHE A 61 -15.87 -7.03 -1.87
CA PHE A 61 -16.54 -7.49 -3.07
C PHE A 61 -17.56 -8.59 -2.73
N LEU A 62 -18.65 -8.64 -3.49
CA LEU A 62 -19.73 -9.60 -3.29
C LEU A 62 -19.31 -10.97 -3.83
N GLY A 63 -19.31 -11.98 -2.98
CA GLY A 63 -19.01 -13.37 -3.34
C GLY A 63 -17.94 -14.01 -2.47
N VAL A 64 -17.83 -15.33 -2.61
CA VAL A 64 -16.76 -16.15 -2.05
C VAL A 64 -16.13 -16.90 -3.22
N TYR A 65 -14.81 -16.81 -3.34
CA TYR A 65 -14.08 -17.28 -4.52
C TYR A 65 -12.85 -18.10 -4.15
N THR A 66 -12.39 -18.93 -5.08
CA THR A 66 -11.13 -19.67 -4.94
C THR A 66 -9.93 -18.90 -5.48
N SER A 67 -10.16 -17.89 -6.32
CA SER A 67 -9.12 -17.10 -6.99
C SER A 67 -9.53 -15.63 -7.14
N VAL A 68 -8.54 -14.72 -7.23
CA VAL A 68 -8.78 -13.28 -7.40
C VAL A 68 -9.28 -12.95 -8.82
N GLU A 69 -8.95 -13.79 -9.80
CA GLU A 69 -9.33 -13.66 -11.21
C GLU A 69 -10.83 -13.79 -11.43
N ASP A 70 -11.53 -14.50 -10.53
CA ASP A 70 -12.97 -14.75 -10.61
C ASP A 70 -13.81 -13.62 -9.97
N VAL A 71 -13.16 -12.67 -9.29
CA VAL A 71 -13.83 -11.62 -8.53
C VAL A 71 -14.45 -10.58 -9.46
N ASP A 72 -15.75 -10.34 -9.29
CA ASP A 72 -16.46 -9.24 -9.93
C ASP A 72 -16.27 -7.96 -9.10
N PHE A 73 -15.23 -7.19 -9.43
CA PHE A 73 -14.85 -5.97 -8.71
C PHE A 73 -15.91 -4.86 -8.73
N GLU A 74 -16.94 -4.95 -9.58
CA GLU A 74 -18.02 -3.98 -9.66
C GLU A 74 -19.13 -4.26 -8.63
N LYS A 75 -19.26 -5.51 -8.17
CA LYS A 75 -20.26 -5.89 -7.17
C LYS A 75 -19.67 -5.81 -5.77
N LYS A 76 -20.24 -4.93 -4.96
CA LYS A 76 -19.77 -4.67 -3.58
C LYS A 76 -20.75 -5.27 -2.58
N ALA A 77 -20.23 -6.04 -1.63
CA ALA A 77 -20.97 -6.41 -0.43
C ALA A 77 -20.95 -5.25 0.58
N VAL A 78 -19.80 -4.58 0.72
CA VAL A 78 -19.62 -3.43 1.61
C VAL A 78 -18.90 -2.32 0.86
N THR A 79 -19.56 -1.18 0.69
CA THR A 79 -19.10 -0.07 -0.15
C THR A 79 -17.93 0.73 0.46
N GLY A 80 -17.79 0.72 1.79
CA GLY A 80 -16.69 1.41 2.47
C GLY A 80 -16.89 1.44 3.97
N THR A 81 -16.00 0.84 4.76
CA THR A 81 -16.03 0.96 6.23
C THR A 81 -14.63 1.04 6.81
N PHE A 82 -14.51 1.61 8.00
CA PHE A 82 -13.22 1.76 8.66
C PHE A 82 -12.87 0.50 9.47
N VAL A 83 -11.67 0.00 9.24
CA VAL A 83 -11.05 -1.07 10.04
C VAL A 83 -9.66 -0.65 10.48
N PHE A 84 -9.22 -1.14 11.64
CA PHE A 84 -7.84 -0.93 12.07
C PHE A 84 -6.87 -1.56 11.08
N ARG A 85 -5.72 -0.91 10.85
CA ARG A 85 -4.73 -1.37 9.86
C ARG A 85 -4.19 -2.78 10.09
N ASP A 86 -4.31 -3.31 11.31
CA ASP A 86 -3.86 -4.66 11.64
C ASP A 86 -4.89 -5.75 11.32
N PHE A 87 -6.07 -5.42 10.77
CA PHE A 87 -7.16 -6.36 10.55
C PHE A 87 -6.75 -7.59 9.71
N LEU A 88 -5.96 -7.42 8.65
CA LEU A 88 -5.48 -8.54 7.84
C LEU A 88 -4.64 -9.52 8.66
N SER A 89 -3.84 -9.02 9.60
CA SER A 89 -3.04 -9.91 10.47
C SER A 89 -3.90 -10.70 11.45
N LYS A 90 -5.10 -10.21 11.79
CA LYS A 90 -6.04 -10.91 12.68
C LYS A 90 -6.82 -12.02 11.98
N TYR A 91 -6.94 -11.93 10.66
CA TYR A 91 -7.74 -12.85 9.84
C TYR A 91 -6.92 -13.58 8.79
N GLU A 92 -5.60 -13.67 9.00
CA GLU A 92 -4.68 -14.36 8.08
C GLU A 92 -4.80 -13.87 6.63
N GLY A 93 -5.22 -12.62 6.46
CA GLY A 93 -5.45 -12.03 5.16
C GLY A 93 -4.14 -11.71 4.46
N VAL A 94 -4.13 -11.84 3.14
CA VAL A 94 -2.96 -11.63 2.28
C VAL A 94 -3.25 -10.58 1.22
N ILE A 95 -2.21 -9.91 0.73
CA ILE A 95 -2.32 -9.02 -0.42
C ILE A 95 -2.15 -9.87 -1.69
N VAL A 96 -3.13 -9.79 -2.59
CA VAL A 96 -3.19 -10.61 -3.82
C VAL A 96 -3.09 -9.77 -5.08
N GLY A 97 -3.03 -8.45 -4.95
CA GLY A 97 -2.87 -7.56 -6.09
C GLY A 97 -3.04 -6.10 -5.71
N LYS A 98 -3.09 -5.25 -6.73
CA LYS A 98 -3.28 -3.80 -6.58
C LYS A 98 -4.19 -3.28 -7.67
N ARG A 99 -5.15 -2.43 -7.30
CA ARG A 99 -6.07 -1.74 -8.22
C ARG A 99 -6.15 -0.27 -7.83
N GLU A 100 -6.04 0.61 -8.82
CA GLU A 100 -6.16 2.04 -8.58
C GLU A 100 -7.51 2.40 -7.95
N VAL A 101 -7.49 3.33 -7.00
CA VAL A 101 -8.69 3.85 -6.36
C VAL A 101 -9.07 5.14 -7.08
N ASN A 102 -10.25 5.17 -7.68
CA ASN A 102 -10.84 6.40 -8.22
C ASN A 102 -11.40 7.23 -7.05
N PRO A 103 -10.83 8.41 -6.72
CA PRO A 103 -11.29 9.21 -5.59
C PRO A 103 -12.74 9.68 -5.71
N ILE A 104 -13.27 9.77 -6.94
CA ILE A 104 -14.65 10.21 -7.20
C ILE A 104 -15.66 9.18 -6.69
N GLU A 105 -15.29 7.90 -6.68
CA GLU A 105 -16.15 6.78 -6.27
C GLU A 105 -16.05 6.45 -4.78
N VAL A 106 -15.11 7.08 -4.06
CA VAL A 106 -14.87 6.80 -2.65
C VAL A 106 -15.97 7.42 -1.80
N SER A 107 -16.61 6.59 -0.98
CA SER A 107 -17.65 7.00 -0.03
C SER A 107 -17.30 6.54 1.37
N PHE A 108 -17.27 7.49 2.31
CA PHE A 108 -17.03 7.23 3.73
C PHE A 108 -18.33 6.85 4.44
N PRO A 109 -18.27 6.10 5.55
CA PRO A 109 -19.40 5.96 6.47
C PRO A 109 -19.97 7.32 6.87
N GLU A 110 -21.28 7.36 7.07
CA GLU A 110 -21.99 8.55 7.52
C GLU A 110 -22.42 8.36 8.97
N VAL A 111 -22.08 9.28 9.86
CA VAL A 111 -22.42 9.16 11.28
C VAL A 111 -22.92 10.47 11.85
N LEU A 112 -23.51 10.41 13.04
CA LEU A 112 -23.79 11.60 13.82
C LEU A 112 -22.65 11.87 14.79
N SER A 113 -22.31 13.13 14.93
CA SER A 113 -21.32 13.61 15.89
C SER A 113 -21.88 14.79 16.67
N ARG A 114 -21.39 15.01 17.88
CA ARG A 114 -21.84 16.09 18.76
C ARG A 114 -20.65 16.92 19.24
N TYR A 115 -20.72 18.23 19.02
CA TYR A 115 -19.70 19.18 19.44
C TYR A 115 -20.34 20.49 19.90
N ASN A 116 -19.92 21.00 21.07
CA ASN A 116 -20.48 22.22 21.70
C ASN A 116 -22.02 22.28 21.67
N MET A 117 -22.67 21.20 22.12
CA MET A 117 -24.12 21.01 22.15
C MET A 117 -24.84 20.89 20.79
N ASN A 118 -24.18 21.24 19.68
CA ASN A 118 -24.70 21.05 18.34
C ASN A 118 -24.45 19.63 17.85
N VAL A 119 -25.31 19.18 16.93
CA VAL A 119 -25.22 17.86 16.29
C VAL A 119 -24.86 18.06 14.82
N TYR A 120 -24.04 17.16 14.31
CA TYR A 120 -23.50 17.22 12.96
C TYR A 120 -23.67 15.88 12.26
N LEU A 121 -23.98 15.92 10.96
CA LEU A 121 -23.72 14.83 10.04
C LEU A 121 -22.23 14.87 9.69
N ALA A 122 -21.52 13.78 9.99
CA ALA A 122 -20.10 13.64 9.72
C ALA A 122 -19.86 12.52 8.70
N SER A 123 -19.02 12.80 7.71
CA SER A 123 -18.58 11.81 6.71
C SER A 123 -17.28 12.29 6.10
N GLY A 124 -16.19 11.51 6.21
CA GLY A 124 -14.87 11.95 5.75
C GLY A 124 -14.50 13.32 6.35
N GLU A 125 -14.29 14.32 5.49
CA GLU A 125 -13.99 15.71 5.89
C GLU A 125 -15.24 16.58 6.10
N LEU A 126 -16.42 16.10 5.70
CA LEU A 126 -17.67 16.81 5.91
C LEU A 126 -18.08 16.73 7.37
N TYR A 127 -18.50 17.88 7.91
CA TYR A 127 -19.00 18.03 9.26
C TYR A 127 -20.11 19.10 9.27
N LEU A 128 -21.31 18.67 8.91
CA LEU A 128 -22.42 19.57 8.57
C LEU A 128 -23.40 19.68 9.75
N PRO A 129 -23.70 20.88 10.24
CA PRO A 129 -24.64 21.04 11.35
C PRO A 129 -26.04 20.61 10.91
N ILE A 130 -26.69 19.80 11.75
CA ILE A 130 -28.07 19.34 11.52
C ILE A 130 -28.99 19.90 12.62
N PRO A 131 -30.24 20.27 12.29
CA PRO A 131 -31.16 20.94 13.23
C PRO A 131 -31.87 19.93 14.16
N ILE A 132 -31.09 19.10 14.87
CA ILE A 132 -31.63 18.18 15.88
C ILE A 132 -30.97 18.42 17.23
N ASP A 133 -31.70 18.09 18.31
CA ASP A 133 -31.18 18.22 19.66
C ASP A 133 -30.42 16.97 20.14
N GLY A 134 -29.84 17.09 21.34
CA GLY A 134 -29.06 16.01 21.95
C GLY A 134 -29.89 14.79 22.39
N ASP A 135 -31.21 14.90 22.51
CA ASP A 135 -32.08 13.77 22.84
C ASP A 135 -32.35 12.96 21.58
N LYS A 136 -32.70 13.62 20.47
CA LYS A 136 -32.87 12.97 19.18
C LYS A 136 -31.58 12.35 18.66
N TYR A 137 -30.43 13.01 18.84
CA TYR A 137 -29.11 12.42 18.57
C TYR A 137 -28.90 11.09 19.28
N ARG A 138 -29.26 11.02 20.57
CA ARG A 138 -29.13 9.80 21.39
C ARG A 138 -30.10 8.70 20.98
N GLU A 139 -31.32 9.08 20.61
CA GLU A 139 -32.35 8.17 20.08
C GLU A 139 -31.92 7.56 18.74
N ILE A 140 -31.32 8.36 17.85
CA ILE A 140 -30.85 7.88 16.54
C ILE A 140 -29.72 6.86 16.71
N GLY A 141 -28.73 7.14 17.55
CA GLY A 141 -27.76 6.13 17.96
C GLY A 141 -26.77 5.68 16.87
N VAL A 142 -26.46 6.53 15.88
CA VAL A 142 -25.50 6.22 14.81
C VAL A 142 -24.21 7.02 15.03
N TYR A 143 -23.13 6.36 15.44
CA TYR A 143 -21.90 7.02 15.88
C TYR A 143 -20.65 6.45 15.20
N ALA A 144 -19.60 7.26 15.11
CA ALA A 144 -18.28 6.79 14.71
C ALA A 144 -17.81 5.63 15.60
N SER A 145 -17.42 4.52 15.00
CA SER A 145 -16.87 3.37 15.72
C SER A 145 -15.91 2.59 14.85
N SER A 146 -14.77 2.25 15.44
CA SER A 146 -13.76 1.35 14.85
C SER A 146 -13.75 -0.03 15.53
N GLY A 147 -14.52 -0.20 16.62
CA GLY A 147 -14.43 -1.33 17.55
C GLY A 147 -15.18 -2.61 17.13
N TYR A 148 -16.23 -2.48 16.31
CA TYR A 148 -17.06 -3.61 15.85
C TYR A 148 -16.76 -4.03 14.40
N GLY A 149 -15.90 -3.26 13.70
CA GLY A 149 -15.84 -3.25 12.24
C GLY A 149 -15.35 -4.55 11.60
N TYR A 150 -14.32 -5.21 12.13
CA TYR A 150 -13.68 -6.31 11.40
C TYR A 150 -14.51 -7.61 11.40
N TYR A 151 -15.16 -7.96 12.52
CA TYR A 151 -16.01 -9.15 12.55
C TYR A 151 -17.28 -8.92 11.73
N ASN A 152 -17.95 -7.78 11.92
CA ASN A 152 -19.16 -7.44 11.15
C ASN A 152 -18.85 -7.30 9.66
N LEU A 153 -17.68 -6.78 9.27
CA LEU A 153 -17.26 -6.72 7.87
C LEU A 153 -17.25 -8.11 7.21
N ILE A 154 -16.66 -9.10 7.88
CA ILE A 154 -16.56 -10.46 7.36
C ILE A 154 -17.92 -11.13 7.32
N VAL A 155 -18.66 -11.08 8.44
CA VAL A 155 -19.98 -11.71 8.53
C VAL A 155 -20.98 -11.09 7.55
N ALA A 156 -21.01 -9.75 7.43
CA ALA A 156 -21.85 -9.06 6.46
C ALA A 156 -21.49 -9.46 5.02
N THR A 157 -20.18 -9.56 4.72
CA THR A 157 -19.74 -9.99 3.38
C THR A 157 -20.21 -11.40 3.07
N LEU A 158 -20.10 -12.33 4.02
CA LEU A 158 -20.58 -13.71 3.86
C LEU A 158 -22.11 -13.78 3.70
N ASP A 159 -22.86 -13.06 4.53
CA ASP A 159 -24.33 -13.06 4.50
C ASP A 159 -24.84 -12.49 3.18
N PHE A 160 -24.34 -11.32 2.77
CA PHE A 160 -24.71 -10.72 1.49
C PHE A 160 -24.31 -11.59 0.30
N SER A 161 -23.25 -12.39 0.45
CA SER A 161 -22.83 -13.37 -0.56
C SER A 161 -23.62 -14.68 -0.53
N GLY A 162 -24.60 -14.82 0.36
CA GLY A 162 -25.44 -16.01 0.51
C GLY A 162 -24.72 -17.24 1.09
N ARG A 163 -23.61 -17.02 1.83
CA ARG A 163 -22.78 -18.09 2.42
C ARG A 163 -23.03 -18.25 3.91
N ASP A 164 -24.30 -18.45 4.26
CA ASP A 164 -24.76 -18.70 5.62
C ASP A 164 -24.10 -19.92 6.26
N ASP A 165 -23.67 -20.89 5.44
CA ASP A 165 -22.92 -22.08 5.87
C ASP A 165 -21.58 -21.75 6.52
N LEU A 166 -21.01 -20.57 6.23
CA LEU A 166 -19.75 -20.09 6.78
C LEU A 166 -19.94 -19.13 7.98
N ILE A 167 -21.19 -18.88 8.39
CA ILE A 167 -21.53 -17.95 9.45
C ILE A 167 -21.92 -18.71 10.71
N LYS A 168 -21.45 -18.25 11.87
CA LYS A 168 -21.89 -18.81 13.16
C LYS A 168 -23.36 -18.47 13.41
N GLU A 169 -24.10 -19.40 14.01
CA GLU A 169 -25.56 -19.30 14.21
C GLU A 169 -26.00 -17.99 14.91
N ASP A 170 -25.19 -17.46 15.81
CA ASP A 170 -25.45 -16.24 16.60
C ASP A 170 -24.83 -14.97 16.02
N ALA A 171 -24.17 -15.05 14.86
CA ALA A 171 -23.43 -13.94 14.27
C ALA A 171 -24.25 -13.11 13.27
N LYS A 172 -25.36 -13.65 12.74
CA LYS A 172 -26.20 -12.92 11.80
C LYS A 172 -26.94 -11.78 12.49
N MET A 173 -27.02 -10.66 11.80
CA MET A 173 -27.70 -9.46 12.27
C MET A 173 -28.62 -8.96 11.16
N ASP A 174 -29.78 -8.40 11.52
CA ASP A 174 -30.69 -7.79 10.54
C ASP A 174 -30.03 -6.61 9.81
N ASN A 175 -29.13 -5.89 10.51
CA ASN A 175 -28.36 -4.80 9.94
C ASN A 175 -27.00 -4.65 10.66
N TYR A 176 -25.94 -5.07 9.97
CA TYR A 176 -24.57 -5.10 10.50
C TYR A 176 -23.96 -3.72 10.81
N PHE A 177 -24.50 -2.66 10.21
CA PHE A 177 -23.94 -1.30 10.26
C PHE A 177 -24.92 -0.27 10.85
N GLU A 178 -26.06 -0.70 11.39
CA GLU A 178 -27.17 0.17 11.83
C GLU A 178 -26.74 1.33 12.73
N HIS A 179 -25.81 1.07 13.65
CA HIS A 179 -25.36 2.02 14.67
C HIS A 179 -24.06 2.74 14.34
N ILE A 180 -23.48 2.46 13.16
CA ILE A 180 -22.14 2.96 12.78
C ILE A 180 -22.09 3.54 11.36
N ASP A 181 -23.18 3.44 10.60
CA ASP A 181 -23.29 4.03 9.27
C ASP A 181 -24.74 4.31 8.88
N LEU A 182 -25.07 5.59 8.72
CA LEU A 182 -26.40 6.08 8.37
C LEU A 182 -26.85 5.59 6.98
N ARG A 183 -25.91 5.20 6.10
CA ARG A 183 -26.22 4.57 4.81
C ARG A 183 -27.01 3.27 4.97
N SER A 184 -26.95 2.63 6.13
CA SER A 184 -27.73 1.44 6.47
C SER A 184 -29.16 1.74 6.94
N ARG A 185 -29.55 3.02 7.06
CA ARG A 185 -30.88 3.47 7.51
C ARG A 185 -31.45 4.49 6.50
N PRO A 186 -31.87 4.05 5.30
CA PRO A 186 -32.12 4.94 4.15
C PRO A 186 -33.23 5.97 4.38
N GLU A 187 -34.28 5.63 5.13
CA GLU A 187 -35.36 6.57 5.47
C GLU A 187 -34.83 7.69 6.36
N LEU A 188 -34.15 7.34 7.45
CA LEU A 188 -33.55 8.30 8.37
C LEU A 188 -32.45 9.14 7.69
N ARG A 189 -31.64 8.51 6.83
CA ARG A 189 -30.65 9.19 6.00
C ARG A 189 -31.31 10.28 5.15
N SER A 190 -32.43 9.96 4.52
CA SER A 190 -33.19 10.90 3.70
C SER A 190 -33.76 12.07 4.50
N GLU A 191 -34.26 11.82 5.71
CA GLU A 191 -34.72 12.87 6.62
C GLU A 191 -33.58 13.83 7.03
N ILE A 192 -32.42 13.28 7.39
CA ILE A 192 -31.25 14.08 7.80
C ILE A 192 -30.74 14.95 6.65
N TYR A 193 -30.56 14.38 5.45
CA TYR A 193 -30.10 15.15 4.28
C TYR A 193 -31.10 16.24 3.87
N ALA A 194 -32.40 15.95 3.91
CA ALA A 194 -33.43 16.94 3.66
C ALA A 194 -33.37 18.12 4.66
N SER A 195 -33.04 17.84 5.93
CA SER A 195 -32.92 18.87 6.98
C SER A 195 -31.77 19.85 6.77
N ILE A 196 -30.77 19.48 5.96
CA ILE A 196 -29.63 20.32 5.59
C ILE A 196 -29.68 20.79 4.13
N HIS A 197 -30.81 20.56 3.44
CA HIS A 197 -31.02 20.93 2.05
C HIS A 197 -30.02 20.29 1.07
N GLU A 198 -29.63 19.05 1.34
CA GLU A 198 -28.74 18.26 0.48
C GLU A 198 -29.47 17.08 -0.17
N ASP A 199 -28.98 16.65 -1.33
CA ASP A 199 -29.48 15.45 -2.03
C ASP A 199 -28.80 14.20 -1.46
N THR A 200 -29.57 13.18 -1.12
CA THR A 200 -29.05 11.88 -0.67
C THR A 200 -28.39 11.07 -1.78
N ASN A 201 -28.70 11.35 -3.04
CA ASN A 201 -28.23 10.58 -4.20
C ASN A 201 -26.93 11.14 -4.79
N GLN A 202 -26.49 12.34 -4.36
CA GLN A 202 -25.20 12.87 -4.79
C GLN A 202 -24.07 12.01 -4.22
N ASN A 203 -22.99 11.82 -5.00
CA ASN A 203 -21.82 11.12 -4.50
C ASN A 203 -21.06 11.99 -3.47
N TYR A 204 -20.27 11.34 -2.61
CA TYR A 204 -19.50 12.03 -1.58
C TYR A 204 -18.54 13.08 -2.16
N TYR A 205 -17.90 12.78 -3.29
CA TYR A 205 -16.88 13.64 -3.89
C TYR A 205 -17.44 15.02 -4.27
N ASP A 206 -18.55 15.05 -4.99
CA ASP A 206 -19.19 16.29 -5.44
C ASP A 206 -19.70 17.12 -4.25
N MET A 207 -20.24 16.45 -3.22
CA MET A 207 -20.66 17.08 -1.98
C MET A 207 -19.46 17.68 -1.24
N ALA A 208 -18.39 16.91 -1.06
CA ALA A 208 -17.15 17.39 -0.43
C ALA A 208 -16.59 18.61 -1.16
N LEU A 209 -16.53 18.59 -2.50
CA LEU A 209 -16.10 19.71 -3.32
C LEU A 209 -16.97 20.96 -3.12
N LYS A 210 -18.29 20.80 -3.08
CA LYS A 210 -19.23 21.91 -2.80
C LYS A 210 -18.93 22.61 -1.47
N TYR A 211 -18.43 21.87 -0.47
CA TYR A 211 -18.02 22.39 0.83
C TYR A 211 -16.52 22.74 0.92
N GLY A 212 -15.80 22.74 -0.20
CA GLY A 212 -14.40 23.19 -0.28
C GLY A 212 -13.35 22.09 -0.06
N PHE A 213 -13.76 20.83 0.03
CA PHE A 213 -12.86 19.69 0.22
C PHE A 213 -12.67 18.91 -1.09
N ASP A 214 -11.52 19.07 -1.74
CA ASP A 214 -11.15 18.24 -2.88
C ASP A 214 -10.48 16.94 -2.41
N LEU A 215 -11.25 15.85 -2.30
CA LEU A 215 -10.70 14.56 -1.88
C LEU A 215 -9.53 14.10 -2.77
N LYS A 216 -9.51 14.48 -4.05
CA LYS A 216 -8.49 14.08 -5.02
C LYS A 216 -7.10 14.52 -4.56
N ARG A 217 -6.99 15.67 -3.89
CA ARG A 217 -5.74 16.16 -3.30
C ARG A 217 -5.11 15.18 -2.31
N LEU A 218 -5.89 14.36 -1.61
CA LEU A 218 -5.40 13.36 -0.65
C LEU A 218 -4.89 12.07 -1.32
N TYR A 219 -5.21 11.86 -2.59
CA TYR A 219 -4.69 10.78 -3.43
C TYR A 219 -3.55 11.27 -4.31
N GLU A 220 -3.63 12.51 -4.81
CA GLU A 220 -2.58 13.19 -5.56
C GLU A 220 -1.36 13.49 -4.69
N GLN A 221 -1.54 13.67 -3.37
CA GLN A 221 -0.41 13.78 -2.46
C GLN A 221 0.21 12.44 -2.09
N ILE A 222 -0.50 11.31 -2.25
CA ILE A 222 0.15 10.00 -2.26
C ILE A 222 0.92 9.82 -3.55
N THR A 223 0.34 10.07 -4.72
CA THR A 223 1.10 9.98 -5.97
C THR A 223 2.20 11.04 -6.04
N GLY A 224 2.03 12.17 -5.35
CA GLY A 224 3.00 13.25 -5.17
C GLY A 224 4.05 12.96 -4.10
N LYS A 225 3.76 12.21 -3.02
CA LYS A 225 4.72 11.69 -2.05
C LYS A 225 5.33 10.36 -2.46
N GLU A 226 4.76 9.59 -3.38
CA GLU A 226 5.36 8.44 -4.06
C GLU A 226 6.25 8.95 -5.18
N LYS A 227 5.82 9.96 -5.96
CA LYS A 227 6.72 10.74 -6.83
C LYS A 227 7.74 11.55 -6.05
N ALA A 228 7.43 12.03 -4.84
CA ALA A 228 8.38 12.73 -3.95
C ALA A 228 9.19 11.82 -3.05
N ARG A 229 8.84 10.53 -2.88
CA ARG A 229 9.67 9.48 -2.27
C ARG A 229 10.58 8.88 -3.33
N ALA A 230 10.09 8.75 -4.58
CA ALA A 230 10.89 8.60 -5.78
C ALA A 230 11.73 9.85 -6.14
N LYS A 231 11.41 11.03 -5.59
CA LYS A 231 12.25 12.26 -5.70
C LYS A 231 13.03 12.64 -4.43
N LYS A 232 12.79 12.01 -3.26
CA LYS A 232 13.54 12.31 -2.00
C LYS A 232 14.54 11.24 -1.60
N GLU A 233 14.48 10.05 -2.18
CA GLU A 233 15.68 9.26 -2.39
C GLU A 233 15.94 9.36 -3.89
N LYS A 234 16.90 10.21 -4.29
CA LYS A 234 17.28 10.34 -5.71
C LYS A 234 17.65 8.97 -6.29
N HIS A 235 18.06 8.03 -5.42
CA HIS A 235 18.42 6.65 -5.70
C HIS A 235 18.09 5.76 -4.47
N PRO A 236 17.63 4.49 -4.63
CA PRO A 236 17.21 3.63 -3.51
C PRO A 236 18.35 3.33 -2.52
N GLN A 237 18.07 3.19 -1.22
CA GLN A 237 19.14 2.90 -0.25
C GLN A 237 19.84 1.54 -0.46
N GLU A 238 19.10 0.51 -0.88
CA GLU A 238 19.62 -0.81 -1.22
C GLU A 238 18.97 -1.25 -2.54
N ILE A 239 19.74 -1.90 -3.41
CA ILE A 239 19.23 -2.48 -4.66
C ILE A 239 19.82 -3.88 -4.87
N MET A 240 19.05 -4.76 -5.53
CA MET A 240 19.46 -6.11 -5.96
C MET A 240 19.91 -7.05 -4.82
N THR A 241 19.39 -6.87 -3.60
CA THR A 241 19.75 -7.69 -2.43
C THR A 241 19.18 -9.12 -2.48
N ASP A 242 18.21 -9.35 -3.36
CA ASP A 242 17.60 -10.64 -3.67
C ASP A 242 18.26 -11.37 -4.83
N VAL A 243 19.10 -10.69 -5.63
CA VAL A 243 19.84 -11.31 -6.73
C VAL A 243 20.98 -12.15 -6.17
N ARG A 244 21.10 -13.40 -6.63
CA ARG A 244 22.18 -14.33 -6.28
C ARG A 244 23.18 -14.39 -7.43
N TRP A 245 24.42 -14.02 -7.14
CA TRP A 245 25.49 -14.10 -8.13
C TRP A 245 26.84 -14.28 -7.45
N THR A 246 27.81 -14.79 -8.21
CA THR A 246 29.21 -14.87 -7.79
C THR A 246 30.10 -14.27 -8.86
N PHE A 247 31.14 -13.55 -8.45
CA PHE A 247 32.13 -12.96 -9.34
C PHE A 247 33.21 -13.96 -9.73
N TYR A 248 32.82 -15.03 -10.44
CA TYR A 248 33.72 -16.06 -10.97
C TYR A 248 33.52 -16.26 -12.48
N GLY A 249 34.51 -16.83 -13.16
CA GLY A 249 34.38 -17.28 -14.55
C GLY A 249 34.90 -16.30 -15.60
N GLY A 250 35.61 -15.25 -15.20
CA GLY A 250 36.15 -14.23 -16.09
C GLY A 250 35.09 -13.31 -16.69
N GLN A 251 35.50 -12.44 -17.61
CA GLN A 251 34.60 -11.46 -18.24
C GLN A 251 33.70 -12.10 -19.30
N TYR A 252 32.51 -11.54 -19.48
CA TYR A 252 31.57 -11.91 -20.53
C TYR A 252 31.63 -10.91 -21.69
N ASP A 253 31.63 -11.41 -22.93
CA ASP A 253 31.69 -10.58 -24.14
C ASP A 253 30.36 -9.86 -24.43
N THR A 254 29.23 -10.51 -24.10
CA THR A 254 27.88 -9.98 -24.36
C THR A 254 26.99 -10.02 -23.12
N ILE A 255 26.03 -9.08 -23.06
CA ILE A 255 25.06 -9.02 -21.97
C ILE A 255 24.11 -10.22 -22.02
N GLU A 256 23.79 -10.73 -23.21
CA GLU A 256 22.92 -11.89 -23.38
C GLU A 256 23.54 -13.17 -22.80
N GLU A 257 24.83 -13.40 -23.03
CA GLU A 257 25.56 -14.54 -22.44
C GLU A 257 25.63 -14.42 -20.92
N PHE A 258 25.89 -13.21 -20.42
CA PHE A 258 25.91 -12.94 -18.99
C PHE A 258 24.55 -13.19 -18.34
N MET A 259 23.48 -12.60 -18.86
CA MET A 259 22.13 -12.77 -18.30
C MET A 259 21.67 -14.23 -18.31
N LYS A 260 22.07 -15.00 -19.33
CA LYS A 260 21.83 -16.44 -19.38
C LYS A 260 22.56 -17.18 -18.26
N ALA A 261 23.82 -16.84 -18.00
CA ALA A 261 24.59 -17.45 -16.91
C ALA A 261 24.01 -17.10 -15.53
N VAL A 262 23.56 -15.85 -15.31
CA VAL A 262 22.88 -15.47 -14.06
C VAL A 262 21.57 -16.22 -13.87
N GLN A 263 20.78 -16.38 -14.94
CA GLN A 263 19.54 -17.16 -14.92
C GLN A 263 19.80 -18.63 -14.57
N GLU A 264 20.79 -19.27 -15.21
CA GLU A 264 21.17 -20.65 -14.93
C GLU A 264 21.62 -20.81 -13.47
N TYR A 265 22.40 -19.86 -12.94
CA TYR A 265 22.83 -19.87 -11.54
C TYR A 265 21.67 -19.75 -10.54
N HIS A 266 20.66 -18.93 -10.83
CA HIS A 266 19.45 -18.85 -10.00
C HIS A 266 18.64 -20.15 -10.06
N GLU A 267 18.52 -20.77 -11.24
CA GLU A 267 17.84 -22.06 -11.41
C GLU A 267 18.55 -23.19 -10.64
N GLU A 268 19.88 -23.21 -10.64
CA GLU A 268 20.67 -24.18 -9.87
C GLU A 268 20.48 -24.03 -8.35
N LEU A 269 20.28 -22.81 -7.88
CA LEU A 269 20.08 -22.49 -6.46
C LEU A 269 18.62 -22.53 -6.00
N ASP A 270 17.66 -22.77 -6.90
CA ASP A 270 16.22 -22.61 -6.63
C ASP A 270 15.90 -21.22 -6.02
N ALA A 271 16.56 -20.19 -6.57
CA ALA A 271 16.50 -18.83 -6.07
C ALA A 271 15.56 -17.96 -6.92
N ASP A 272 14.59 -17.33 -6.26
CA ASP A 272 13.78 -16.26 -6.84
C ASP A 272 14.54 -14.92 -6.82
N GLY A 273 14.10 -13.94 -7.60
CA GLY A 273 14.57 -12.54 -7.52
C GLY A 273 15.35 -12.04 -8.73
N TRP A 274 15.71 -12.90 -9.69
CA TRP A 274 16.32 -12.45 -10.92
C TRP A 274 15.30 -11.89 -11.91
N GLN A 275 15.31 -10.57 -12.11
CA GLN A 275 14.48 -9.85 -13.08
C GLN A 275 15.38 -8.93 -13.94
N PRO A 276 16.05 -9.46 -14.97
CA PRO A 276 17.11 -8.73 -15.69
C PRO A 276 16.64 -7.42 -16.34
N GLU A 277 15.37 -7.33 -16.71
CA GLU A 277 14.77 -6.16 -17.36
C GLU A 277 14.26 -5.09 -16.39
N GLU A 278 14.28 -5.36 -15.08
CA GLU A 278 13.83 -4.39 -14.07
C GLU A 278 14.79 -3.19 -14.02
N VAL A 279 14.25 -1.97 -14.14
CA VAL A 279 15.03 -0.74 -13.97
C VAL A 279 15.31 -0.50 -12.49
N VAL A 280 16.51 -0.85 -12.05
CA VAL A 280 16.94 -0.73 -10.63
C VAL A 280 17.52 0.64 -10.29
N LEU A 281 18.01 1.38 -11.29
CA LEU A 281 18.55 2.74 -11.11
C LEU A 281 18.13 3.67 -12.25
N ALA A 282 17.23 4.61 -11.97
CA ALA A 282 16.79 5.63 -12.92
C ALA A 282 17.77 6.80 -13.05
N CYS A 283 19.03 6.52 -13.42
CA CYS A 283 20.06 7.52 -13.67
C CYS A 283 21.03 7.10 -14.77
N LYS A 284 21.55 8.08 -15.52
CA LYS A 284 22.50 7.84 -16.62
C LYS A 284 23.89 7.43 -16.16
N GLU A 285 24.33 7.85 -14.96
CA GLU A 285 25.65 7.56 -14.43
C GLU A 285 25.56 7.16 -12.95
N VAL A 286 26.37 6.19 -12.53
CA VAL A 286 26.53 5.75 -11.13
C VAL A 286 28.01 5.50 -10.83
N THR A 287 28.44 5.81 -9.61
CA THR A 287 29.74 5.35 -9.07
C THR A 287 29.50 4.13 -8.18
N VAL A 288 30.29 3.08 -8.36
CA VAL A 288 30.30 1.88 -7.53
C VAL A 288 31.69 1.73 -6.92
N GLN A 289 31.76 1.55 -5.60
CA GLN A 289 32.97 1.17 -4.86
C GLN A 289 32.85 -0.26 -4.39
N TYR A 290 33.97 -0.95 -4.33
CA TYR A 290 34.11 -2.28 -3.76
C TYR A 290 35.49 -2.39 -3.09
N ALA A 291 35.62 -3.35 -2.19
CA ALA A 291 36.88 -3.71 -1.56
C ALA A 291 37.32 -5.10 -2.04
N TYR A 292 38.63 -5.29 -2.19
CA TYR A 292 39.24 -6.59 -2.47
C TYR A 292 40.61 -6.67 -1.79
N TRP A 293 41.13 -7.86 -1.58
CA TRP A 293 42.48 -8.04 -1.02
C TRP A 293 43.53 -8.02 -2.13
N ASP A 294 44.56 -7.20 -1.97
CA ASP A 294 45.76 -7.24 -2.81
C ASP A 294 46.95 -7.62 -1.92
N GLU A 295 47.45 -8.84 -2.09
CA GLU A 295 48.46 -9.46 -1.22
C GLU A 295 48.04 -9.53 0.27
N GLU A 296 48.47 -8.56 1.08
CA GLU A 296 48.20 -8.49 2.53
C GLU A 296 47.34 -7.28 2.93
N ASP A 297 46.99 -6.39 1.98
CA ASP A 297 46.27 -5.15 2.24
C ASP A 297 44.87 -5.15 1.59
N GLU A 298 43.87 -4.67 2.33
CA GLU A 298 42.54 -4.39 1.79
C GLU A 298 42.59 -3.12 0.94
N THR A 299 42.23 -3.26 -0.33
CA THR A 299 42.20 -2.17 -1.31
C THR A 299 40.76 -1.82 -1.65
N GLU A 300 40.40 -0.54 -1.54
CA GLU A 300 39.13 0.00 -2.02
C GLU A 300 39.32 0.65 -3.40
N GLU A 301 38.53 0.25 -4.40
CA GLU A 301 38.49 0.88 -5.72
C GLU A 301 37.06 1.34 -6.02
N ASP A 302 36.94 2.53 -6.62
CA ASP A 302 35.69 3.01 -7.21
C ASP A 302 35.78 3.16 -8.73
N PHE A 303 34.67 2.92 -9.41
CA PHE A 303 34.56 3.10 -10.84
C PHE A 303 33.20 3.67 -11.24
N ARG A 304 33.18 4.35 -12.38
CA ARG A 304 31.96 4.94 -12.94
C ARG A 304 31.38 4.04 -14.02
N LEU A 305 30.08 3.81 -13.93
CA LEU A 305 29.28 3.19 -14.97
C LEU A 305 28.36 4.23 -15.63
N THR A 306 28.05 4.00 -16.91
CA THR A 306 27.09 4.79 -17.68
C THR A 306 26.04 3.85 -18.25
N ALA A 307 24.76 4.18 -18.08
CA ALA A 307 23.65 3.38 -18.60
C ALA A 307 23.59 3.48 -20.12
N ASP A 308 23.15 2.43 -20.81
CA ASP A 308 22.95 2.44 -22.26
C ASP A 308 21.69 3.24 -22.61
N GLY A 309 20.62 3.09 -21.81
CA GLY A 309 19.37 3.86 -21.89
C GLY A 309 19.30 5.06 -20.93
N ASP A 310 18.09 5.39 -20.46
CA ASP A 310 17.85 6.50 -19.50
C ASP A 310 18.05 6.08 -18.02
N GLY A 311 18.31 4.80 -17.78
CA GLY A 311 18.60 4.20 -16.48
C GLY A 311 19.17 2.79 -16.66
N PHE A 312 19.66 2.19 -15.58
CA PHE A 312 20.19 0.83 -15.59
C PHE A 312 19.09 -0.19 -15.28
N THR A 313 19.03 -1.25 -16.09
CA THR A 313 18.35 -2.48 -15.70
C THR A 313 19.22 -3.33 -14.77
N ALA A 314 18.63 -4.28 -14.04
CA ALA A 314 19.37 -5.21 -13.19
C ALA A 314 20.42 -6.01 -14.00
N GLY A 315 20.03 -6.50 -15.18
CA GLY A 315 20.89 -7.20 -16.12
C GLY A 315 22.09 -6.37 -16.54
N GLU A 316 21.82 -5.13 -17.00
CA GLU A 316 22.85 -4.22 -17.46
C GLU A 316 23.82 -3.80 -16.34
N LEU A 317 23.29 -3.45 -15.17
CA LEU A 317 24.09 -3.00 -14.04
C LEU A 317 25.02 -4.10 -13.56
N LEU A 318 24.49 -5.31 -13.35
CA LEU A 318 25.28 -6.43 -12.84
C LEU A 318 26.31 -6.91 -13.87
N PHE A 319 25.97 -6.94 -15.16
CA PHE A 319 26.92 -7.24 -16.23
C PHE A 319 28.12 -6.30 -16.20
N LYS A 320 27.84 -4.99 -16.14
CA LYS A 320 28.88 -3.95 -16.13
C LYS A 320 29.73 -3.99 -14.86
N ILE A 321 29.13 -4.28 -13.70
CA ILE A 321 29.86 -4.49 -12.45
C ILE A 321 30.75 -5.72 -12.56
N HIS A 322 30.18 -6.87 -12.92
CA HIS A 322 30.90 -8.14 -13.02
C HIS A 322 32.13 -8.01 -13.91
N ASN A 323 31.96 -7.49 -15.13
CA ASN A 323 33.09 -7.31 -16.05
C ASN A 323 34.15 -6.35 -15.51
N ARG A 324 33.78 -5.42 -14.62
CA ARG A 324 34.73 -4.47 -14.03
C ARG A 324 35.52 -5.06 -12.86
N VAL A 325 34.91 -5.95 -12.06
CA VAL A 325 35.47 -6.41 -10.78
C VAL A 325 35.95 -7.87 -10.80
N VAL A 326 35.49 -8.70 -11.73
CA VAL A 326 35.75 -10.16 -11.72
C VAL A 326 37.23 -10.50 -11.70
N GLY A 327 38.08 -9.73 -12.39
CA GLY A 327 39.52 -9.97 -12.40
C GLY A 327 40.21 -9.80 -11.03
N HIS A 328 39.59 -9.07 -10.10
CA HIS A 328 40.07 -8.95 -8.72
C HIS A 328 39.36 -9.93 -7.77
N LEU A 329 38.09 -10.24 -8.02
CA LEU A 329 37.27 -11.02 -7.08
C LEU A 329 37.25 -12.53 -7.36
N GLU A 330 37.63 -13.00 -8.55
CA GLU A 330 37.46 -14.42 -8.93
C GLU A 330 38.23 -15.43 -8.05
N ASN A 331 39.27 -14.98 -7.36
CA ASN A 331 40.09 -15.81 -6.48
C ASN A 331 39.97 -15.42 -4.99
N GLU A 332 39.06 -14.49 -4.67
CA GLU A 332 38.82 -14.00 -3.32
C GLU A 332 37.77 -14.85 -2.60
N ASP A 333 37.87 -14.95 -1.28
CA ASP A 333 36.82 -15.57 -0.47
C ASP A 333 35.54 -14.70 -0.48
N HIS A 334 35.68 -13.38 -0.57
CA HIS A 334 34.56 -12.42 -0.60
C HIS A 334 34.09 -12.13 -2.04
N HIS A 335 33.50 -13.11 -2.72
CA HIS A 335 33.09 -12.98 -4.12
C HIS A 335 31.59 -13.13 -4.39
N PHE A 336 30.77 -13.34 -3.36
CA PHE A 336 29.32 -13.47 -3.53
C PHE A 336 28.64 -12.11 -3.55
N PHE A 337 27.82 -11.85 -4.56
CA PHE A 337 27.08 -10.59 -4.67
C PHE A 337 25.94 -10.53 -3.63
N GLU A 338 25.96 -9.51 -2.79
CA GLU A 338 24.92 -9.25 -1.76
C GLU A 338 24.09 -7.99 -2.05
N GLY A 339 24.19 -7.44 -3.27
CA GLY A 339 23.51 -6.21 -3.66
C GLY A 339 24.40 -4.97 -3.54
N LEU A 340 23.77 -3.81 -3.66
CA LEU A 340 24.44 -2.50 -3.61
C LEU A 340 23.79 -1.61 -2.56
N SER A 341 24.61 -0.96 -1.74
CA SER A 341 24.18 -0.04 -0.67
C SER A 341 24.58 1.40 -0.96
N LEU A 342 23.64 2.34 -0.90
CA LEU A 342 23.87 3.76 -1.19
C LEU A 342 24.77 4.40 -0.12
N TYR A 343 25.89 4.98 -0.54
CA TYR A 343 26.83 5.69 0.30
C TYR A 343 26.38 7.15 0.51
N LYS A 344 26.00 7.51 1.74
CA LYS A 344 25.37 8.82 2.05
C LYS A 344 26.36 9.94 2.33
N ASP A 345 27.59 9.63 2.73
CA ASP A 345 28.52 10.59 3.33
C ASP A 345 29.64 11.08 2.40
N ALA A 346 29.70 10.61 1.14
CA ALA A 346 30.72 11.03 0.16
C ALA A 346 30.25 11.00 -1.30
N ALA A 347 28.94 11.12 -1.58
CA ALA A 347 28.44 11.14 -2.95
C ALA A 347 29.12 12.27 -3.76
N PRO A 348 29.85 11.97 -4.86
CA PRO A 348 30.39 12.98 -5.75
C PRO A 348 29.24 13.89 -6.23
N GLU A 349 29.45 15.20 -6.24
CA GLU A 349 28.39 16.16 -6.58
C GLU A 349 27.71 15.75 -7.89
N ASN A 350 26.41 15.42 -7.78
CA ASN A 350 25.42 15.15 -8.84
C ASN A 350 25.16 13.70 -9.30
N ARG A 351 25.80 12.65 -8.76
CA ARG A 351 25.49 11.24 -9.13
C ARG A 351 25.42 10.29 -7.92
N PRO A 352 24.67 9.16 -8.01
CA PRO A 352 24.66 8.17 -6.94
C PRO A 352 26.02 7.52 -6.75
N PHE A 353 26.32 7.18 -5.50
CA PHE A 353 27.48 6.41 -5.11
C PHE A 353 27.01 5.21 -4.30
N TYR A 354 27.26 4.00 -4.79
CA TYR A 354 26.94 2.74 -4.12
C TYR A 354 28.20 1.96 -3.72
N PHE A 355 28.09 1.21 -2.63
CA PHE A 355 29.05 0.18 -2.22
C PHE A 355 28.54 -1.20 -2.63
N LEU A 356 29.41 -2.01 -3.23
CA LEU A 356 29.18 -3.40 -3.61
C LEU A 356 29.28 -4.31 -2.38
N GLY A 357 28.16 -4.92 -1.98
CA GLY A 357 28.14 -5.91 -0.91
C GLY A 357 28.74 -7.23 -1.40
N LEU A 358 29.74 -7.73 -0.66
CA LEU A 358 30.45 -8.97 -0.97
C LEU A 358 30.40 -9.92 0.23
N GLY A 359 29.80 -11.09 0.02
CA GLY A 359 29.71 -12.20 0.98
C GLY A 359 30.79 -13.26 0.75
N SER A 360 30.98 -14.13 1.75
CA SER A 360 31.87 -15.31 1.74
C SER A 360 31.13 -16.63 1.70
#